data_AF-A0A418MWG2-F1
#
_entry.id   AF-A0A418MWG2-F1
#
_cell.length_a   1.000
_cell.length_b   1.000
_cell.length_c   1.000
_cell.angle_alpha   90.00
_cell.angle_beta   90.00
_cell.angle_gamma   90.00
#
_symmetry.space_group_name_H-M   'P 1'
#
loop_
_entity.id
_entity.type
_entity.pdbx_description
1 polymer ?
#
loop_
_entity_poly.entity_id
_entity_poly.type
_entity_poly.pdbx_seq_one_letter_code
_entity_poly.pdbx_strand_id
1 'polypeptide(L)'
;MLVRKWLAGASLAALIGGAAAVYGVTSVTAGEGPVSGTAPVGGTAPVGGTAPVGDGRSPEAPLDTVVTLLPSGEPKVDQVLSGKRRVTIVRVGAFESGLALLDGGRLAEVDGAEGRQLFVPTPVGAGQFLIKAYQSGGSGQPVCWQVRNPGNTKPLYVGGATCRAHDPQQRFEILPAAAGGPREYVISNRSAFLRDTVRNGLIMEELGDAAPFDSFRFIDNGPAPRQ
;
A
#
# COMPACT_ATOMS: atom_id res chain seq x y z
N MET A 1 41.96 35.90 17.97
CA MET A 1 42.87 36.12 16.81
C MET A 1 43.53 34.79 16.45
N LEU A 2 43.91 34.63 15.17
CA LEU A 2 44.35 33.41 14.45
C LEU A 2 43.19 32.56 13.87
N VAL A 3 42.73 32.67 12.62
CA VAL A 3 43.32 32.80 11.25
C VAL A 3 43.46 31.45 10.53
N ARG A 4 42.59 31.26 9.52
CA ARG A 4 42.78 30.55 8.21
C ARG A 4 42.87 29.01 8.25
N LYS A 5 42.51 28.26 7.19
CA LYS A 5 42.44 28.52 5.74
C LYS A 5 41.60 27.42 5.05
N TRP A 6 40.94 27.78 3.94
CA TRP A 6 40.27 26.87 3.00
C TRP A 6 41.28 26.12 2.10
N LEU A 7 40.92 24.93 1.63
CA LEU A 7 41.51 24.28 0.46
C LEU A 7 40.40 23.78 -0.47
N ALA A 8 40.31 24.43 -1.63
CA ALA A 8 39.58 23.94 -2.79
C ALA A 8 40.41 22.83 -3.46
N GLY A 9 39.76 21.73 -3.81
CA GLY A 9 40.34 20.68 -4.64
C GLY A 9 39.45 20.45 -5.85
N ALA A 10 39.85 21.02 -6.99
CA ALA A 10 39.34 20.64 -8.30
C ALA A 10 40.18 19.46 -8.81
N SER A 11 39.54 18.44 -9.40
CA SER A 11 40.24 17.44 -10.22
C SER A 11 39.34 17.07 -11.40
N LEU A 12 39.84 17.46 -12.57
CA LEU A 12 39.35 17.21 -13.90
C LEU A 12 40.11 15.98 -14.44
N ALA A 13 39.45 15.02 -15.08
CA ALA A 13 39.98 14.29 -16.25
C ALA A 13 39.00 13.24 -16.76
N ALA A 14 38.70 13.35 -18.05
CA ALA A 14 37.96 12.41 -18.89
C ALA A 14 38.89 11.33 -19.49
N LEU A 15 38.34 10.16 -19.84
CA LEU A 15 38.83 9.19 -20.83
C LEU A 15 37.61 8.31 -21.21
N ILE A 16 36.99 8.49 -22.39
CA ILE A 16 37.32 7.90 -23.71
C ILE A 16 37.12 6.37 -23.76
N GLY A 17 36.17 5.95 -24.60
CA GLY A 17 36.39 4.93 -25.64
C GLY A 17 35.88 3.52 -25.39
N GLY A 18 35.10 2.99 -26.35
CA GLY A 18 34.91 1.54 -26.51
C GLY A 18 33.65 1.17 -27.30
N ALA A 19 33.83 0.85 -28.58
CA ALA A 19 32.78 0.55 -29.55
C ALA A 19 32.25 -0.90 -29.51
N ALA A 20 31.02 -1.04 -30.00
CA ALA A 20 30.41 -2.13 -30.78
C ALA A 20 30.89 -3.59 -30.63
N ALA A 21 29.92 -4.47 -30.36
CA ALA A 21 29.89 -5.81 -30.94
C ALA A 21 28.46 -6.13 -31.43
N VAL A 22 28.39 -6.48 -32.71
CA VAL A 22 27.26 -6.98 -33.49
C VAL A 22 27.25 -8.52 -33.37
N TYR A 23 26.18 -9.17 -33.87
CA TYR A 23 25.92 -10.61 -34.01
C TYR A 23 25.28 -11.23 -32.75
N GLY A 24 24.03 -11.71 -32.73
CA GLY A 24 23.15 -12.18 -33.80
C GLY A 24 23.09 -13.70 -33.77
N VAL A 25 21.96 -14.31 -33.39
CA VAL A 25 21.47 -15.61 -33.89
C VAL A 25 19.95 -15.65 -33.67
N THR A 26 19.21 -15.82 -34.76
CA THR A 26 17.83 -16.32 -34.81
C THR A 26 17.87 -17.85 -34.98
N SER A 27 16.98 -18.58 -34.30
CA SER A 27 16.59 -19.99 -34.58
C SER A 27 15.27 -20.22 -33.82
N VAL A 28 14.09 -20.27 -34.46
CA VAL A 28 13.44 -21.41 -35.15
C VAL A 28 13.38 -22.62 -34.19
N THR A 29 12.23 -23.19 -33.80
CA THR A 29 11.28 -23.92 -34.64
C THR A 29 9.99 -24.23 -33.87
N ALA A 30 8.93 -24.47 -34.64
CA ALA A 30 7.58 -24.87 -34.29
C ALA A 30 7.43 -26.15 -33.44
N GLY A 31 6.27 -26.26 -32.78
CA GLY A 31 5.72 -27.48 -32.21
C GLY A 31 4.20 -27.35 -32.07
N GLU A 32 3.48 -27.59 -33.17
CA GLU A 32 2.04 -27.89 -33.16
C GLU A 32 1.80 -29.29 -32.58
N GLY A 33 0.70 -29.47 -31.85
CA GLY A 33 0.06 -30.79 -31.73
C GLY A 33 -0.73 -31.01 -30.42
N PRO A 34 -1.85 -31.76 -30.46
CA PRO A 34 -3.09 -31.35 -29.77
C PRO A 34 -3.66 -32.39 -28.79
N VAL A 35 -4.87 -32.07 -28.28
CA VAL A 35 -5.96 -32.96 -27.81
C VAL A 35 -5.95 -33.42 -26.35
N SER A 36 -6.99 -32.99 -25.63
CA SER A 36 -8.00 -33.81 -24.89
C SER A 36 -8.67 -32.87 -23.87
N GLY A 37 -9.98 -32.61 -23.85
CA GLY A 37 -11.10 -33.49 -24.15
C GLY A 37 -11.48 -34.27 -22.90
N THR A 38 -12.36 -33.72 -22.05
CA THR A 38 -13.44 -34.46 -21.33
C THR A 38 -14.18 -33.53 -20.36
N ALA A 39 -15.46 -33.31 -20.64
CA ALA A 39 -16.45 -32.85 -19.68
C ALA A 39 -16.91 -34.03 -18.81
N PRO A 40 -17.50 -33.75 -17.63
CA PRO A 40 -18.58 -34.60 -17.13
C PRO A 40 -19.89 -33.81 -16.99
N VAL A 41 -20.93 -34.47 -17.46
CA VAL A 41 -22.37 -34.20 -17.30
C VAL A 41 -22.88 -34.98 -16.08
N GLY A 42 -23.89 -34.44 -15.39
CA GLY A 42 -24.78 -35.13 -14.44
C GLY A 42 -25.09 -34.21 -13.25
N GLY A 43 -26.30 -33.67 -13.06
CA GLY A 43 -27.58 -34.39 -12.91
C GLY A 43 -27.58 -35.08 -11.53
N THR A 44 -28.44 -34.82 -10.55
CA THR A 44 -29.86 -34.46 -10.49
C THR A 44 -30.17 -34.04 -9.03
N ALA A 45 -31.09 -33.09 -8.80
CA ALA A 45 -31.63 -32.80 -7.47
C ALA A 45 -33.09 -33.29 -7.39
N PRO A 46 -33.51 -33.97 -6.31
CA PRO A 46 -34.84 -34.57 -6.23
C PRO A 46 -35.92 -33.56 -5.86
N VAL A 47 -37.09 -33.81 -6.44
CA VAL A 47 -38.39 -33.25 -6.14
C VAL A 47 -38.92 -33.86 -4.84
N GLY A 48 -39.48 -33.02 -3.97
CA GLY A 48 -40.39 -33.36 -2.88
C GLY A 48 -40.82 -32.06 -2.23
N GLY A 49 -42.09 -31.75 -1.98
CA GLY A 49 -43.30 -32.54 -1.93
C GLY A 49 -44.19 -31.83 -0.90
N THR A 50 -45.21 -31.13 -1.40
CA THR A 50 -46.49 -30.77 -0.74
C THR A 50 -46.55 -30.66 0.80
N ALA A 51 -46.82 -29.45 1.30
CA ALA A 51 -47.41 -29.22 2.62
C ALA A 51 -48.91 -28.87 2.48
N PRO A 52 -49.81 -29.35 3.37
CA PRO A 52 -51.24 -29.14 3.25
C PRO A 52 -51.71 -27.82 3.87
N VAL A 53 -52.84 -27.34 3.34
CA VAL A 53 -53.68 -26.26 3.88
C VAL A 53 -54.36 -26.74 5.17
N GLY A 54 -54.39 -25.88 6.19
CA GLY A 54 -55.14 -26.09 7.42
C GLY A 54 -55.39 -24.77 8.15
N ASP A 55 -56.66 -24.36 8.15
CA ASP A 55 -57.22 -23.19 8.83
C ASP A 55 -56.96 -23.15 10.35
N GLY A 56 -56.90 -21.92 10.87
CA GLY A 56 -57.63 -21.61 12.10
C GLY A 56 -56.80 -21.09 13.29
N ARG A 57 -57.21 -19.88 13.72
CA ARG A 57 -57.09 -19.26 15.06
C ARG A 57 -55.84 -18.43 15.35
N SER A 58 -56.07 -17.12 15.24
CA SER A 58 -55.55 -16.04 16.07
C SER A 58 -55.37 -16.46 17.54
N PRO A 59 -54.25 -16.09 18.15
CA PRO A 59 -54.32 -15.05 19.18
C PRO A 59 -53.22 -13.98 19.08
N GLU A 60 -53.67 -12.75 19.28
CA GLU A 60 -52.98 -11.55 19.79
C GLU A 60 -51.54 -11.75 20.31
N ALA A 61 -50.58 -11.13 19.61
CA ALA A 61 -49.20 -10.97 20.07
C ALA A 61 -48.88 -9.47 20.22
N PRO A 62 -48.05 -9.07 21.20
CA PRO A 62 -47.80 -7.67 21.53
C PRO A 62 -47.04 -6.99 20.38
N LEU A 63 -47.28 -5.70 20.21
CA LEU A 63 -46.57 -4.84 19.27
C LEU A 63 -45.06 -4.93 19.54
N ASP A 64 -44.35 -5.73 18.73
CA ASP A 64 -42.90 -5.73 18.66
C ASP A 64 -42.46 -4.32 18.27
N THR A 65 -41.96 -3.61 19.27
CA THR A 65 -41.25 -2.36 19.09
C THR A 65 -40.02 -2.70 18.28
N VAL A 66 -40.01 -2.33 17.00
CA VAL A 66 -38.82 -2.33 16.16
C VAL A 66 -37.85 -1.34 16.79
N VAL A 67 -37.01 -1.83 17.70
CA VAL A 67 -35.80 -1.13 18.11
C VAL A 67 -34.89 -1.19 16.91
N THR A 68 -35.01 -0.20 16.04
CA THR A 68 -33.97 0.14 15.07
C THR A 68 -32.73 0.46 15.90
N LEU A 69 -31.85 -0.54 16.05
CA LEU A 69 -30.50 -0.37 16.58
C LEU A 69 -29.77 0.53 15.59
N LEU A 70 -29.91 1.83 15.77
CA LEU A 70 -28.99 2.80 15.17
C LEU A 70 -27.59 2.38 15.63
N PRO A 71 -26.63 2.13 14.72
CA PRO A 71 -25.26 1.90 15.11
C PRO A 71 -24.74 3.20 15.72
N SER A 72 -24.90 3.33 17.04
CA SER A 72 -24.33 4.40 17.83
C SER A 72 -22.88 4.03 18.12
N GLY A 73 -22.03 4.28 17.13
CA GLY A 73 -20.59 4.22 17.28
C GLY A 73 -20.00 5.41 16.55
N GLU A 74 -19.39 6.33 17.29
CA GLU A 74 -18.37 7.19 16.71
C GLU A 74 -17.39 6.30 15.92
N PRO A 75 -16.93 6.72 14.73
CA PRO A 75 -16.02 5.91 13.94
C PRO A 75 -14.78 5.59 14.78
N LYS A 76 -14.70 4.34 15.24
CA LYS A 76 -13.57 3.85 16.02
C LYS A 76 -12.35 3.93 15.12
N VAL A 77 -11.48 4.90 15.37
CA VAL A 77 -10.20 5.04 14.66
C VAL A 77 -9.50 3.69 14.71
N ASP A 78 -9.20 3.10 13.54
CA ASP A 78 -8.55 1.80 13.50
C ASP A 78 -7.22 1.90 14.27
N GLN A 79 -6.98 0.93 15.14
CA GLN A 79 -5.90 0.97 16.10
C GLN A 79 -4.53 1.11 15.41
N VAL A 80 -4.40 0.57 14.20
CA VAL A 80 -3.20 0.68 13.35
C VAL A 80 -2.89 2.12 12.90
N LEU A 81 -3.89 3.01 12.89
CA LEU A 81 -3.75 4.43 12.53
C LEU A 81 -3.58 5.35 13.74
N SER A 82 -3.52 4.80 14.97
CA SER A 82 -3.48 5.58 16.20
C SER A 82 -2.13 6.26 16.50
N GLY A 83 -1.07 5.97 15.74
CA GLY A 83 0.31 6.34 16.09
C GLY A 83 0.92 5.52 17.22
N LYS A 84 0.17 4.58 17.81
CA LYS A 84 0.62 3.73 18.93
C LYS A 84 0.97 2.31 18.52
N ARG A 85 0.78 1.97 17.24
CA ARG A 85 1.08 0.65 16.66
C ARG A 85 2.12 0.78 15.58
N ARG A 86 3.02 -0.20 15.50
CA ARG A 86 3.90 -0.39 14.36
C ARG A 86 3.25 -1.37 13.40
N VAL A 87 3.37 -1.11 12.12
CA VAL A 87 2.78 -1.92 11.05
C VAL A 87 3.81 -2.25 9.99
N THR A 88 3.67 -3.41 9.36
CA THR A 88 4.18 -3.60 8.00
C THR A 88 3.04 -3.28 7.03
N ILE A 89 3.39 -2.76 5.86
CA ILE A 89 2.42 -2.40 4.82
C ILE A 89 2.66 -3.33 3.65
N VAL A 90 1.59 -3.96 3.14
CA VAL A 90 1.65 -4.91 2.03
C VAL A 90 0.60 -4.51 1.00
N ARG A 91 0.95 -4.47 -0.28
CA ARG A 91 -0.02 -4.22 -1.35
C ARG A 91 -0.93 -5.43 -1.52
N VAL A 92 -2.23 -5.19 -1.65
CA VAL A 92 -3.20 -6.26 -1.93
C VAL A 92 -2.91 -6.84 -3.32
N GLY A 93 -2.80 -8.17 -3.39
CA GLY A 93 -2.47 -8.88 -4.63
C GLY A 93 -0.97 -8.97 -4.94
N ALA A 94 -0.09 -8.38 -4.14
CA ALA A 94 1.34 -8.72 -4.17
C ALA A 94 1.57 -10.09 -3.51
N PHE A 95 2.44 -10.92 -4.09
CA PHE A 95 2.87 -12.18 -3.50
C PHE A 95 4.08 -11.91 -2.62
N GLU A 96 3.89 -11.97 -1.29
CA GLU A 96 4.94 -11.94 -0.26
C GLU A 96 5.78 -10.66 -0.15
N SER A 97 5.60 -9.68 -1.03
CA SER A 97 6.35 -8.42 -1.00
C SER A 97 5.75 -7.39 -0.02
N GLY A 98 6.59 -6.89 0.90
CA GLY A 98 6.26 -5.80 1.82
C GLY A 98 6.83 -4.46 1.36
N LEU A 99 6.23 -3.36 1.82
CA LEU A 99 6.80 -2.03 1.59
C LEU A 99 8.04 -1.84 2.45
N ALA A 100 9.11 -1.33 1.85
CA ALA A 100 10.34 -0.93 2.52
C ALA A 100 10.79 0.44 2.05
N LEU A 101 11.17 1.30 3.00
CA LEU A 101 11.95 2.48 2.67
C LEU A 101 13.43 2.09 2.65
N LEU A 102 13.98 1.97 1.44
CA LEU A 102 15.36 1.53 1.21
C LEU A 102 16.38 2.56 1.68
N ASP A 103 17.63 2.14 1.88
CA ASP A 103 18.74 3.03 2.27
C ASP A 103 19.06 4.08 1.21
N GLY A 104 18.77 3.78 -0.07
CA GLY A 104 18.77 4.76 -1.17
C GLY A 104 17.67 5.83 -1.04
N GLY A 105 16.87 5.76 0.02
CA GLY A 105 15.89 6.75 0.41
C GLY A 105 14.59 6.70 -0.38
N ARG A 106 14.34 5.65 -1.18
CA ARG A 106 13.11 5.46 -1.96
C ARG A 106 12.29 4.31 -1.38
N LEU A 107 10.96 4.48 -1.35
CA LEU A 107 10.00 3.43 -1.00
C LEU A 107 9.90 2.43 -2.16
N ALA A 108 9.96 1.14 -1.84
CA ALA A 108 9.84 0.05 -2.81
C ALA A 108 9.09 -1.13 -2.19
N GLU A 109 8.67 -2.08 -3.04
CA GLU A 109 8.29 -3.41 -2.60
C GLU A 109 9.53 -4.30 -2.55
N VAL A 110 9.65 -5.10 -1.50
CA VAL A 110 10.76 -6.03 -1.30
C VAL A 110 10.25 -7.35 -0.73
N ASP A 111 10.90 -8.43 -1.10
CA ASP A 111 10.59 -9.78 -0.59
C ASP A 111 11.39 -10.14 0.67
N GLY A 112 12.47 -9.39 0.95
CA GLY A 112 13.39 -9.64 2.06
C GLY A 112 13.18 -8.70 3.25
N ALA A 113 14.25 -8.54 4.04
CA ALA A 113 14.28 -7.70 5.25
C ALA A 113 15.04 -6.38 5.05
N GLU A 114 15.23 -5.96 3.79
CA GLU A 114 15.98 -4.77 3.44
C GLU A 114 15.26 -3.48 3.82
N GLY A 115 16.05 -2.46 4.18
CA GLY A 115 15.54 -1.12 4.47
C GLY A 115 14.67 -1.06 5.73
N ARG A 116 13.78 -0.06 5.76
CA ARG A 116 12.88 0.23 6.88
C ARG A 116 11.47 -0.24 6.53
N GLN A 117 11.05 -1.34 7.12
CA GLN A 117 9.75 -2.00 6.84
C GLN A 117 8.71 -1.82 7.94
N LEU A 118 9.13 -1.32 9.11
CA LEU A 118 8.24 -1.04 10.23
C LEU A 118 7.82 0.43 10.18
N PHE A 119 6.53 0.66 10.00
CA PHE A 119 5.94 1.98 9.89
C PHE A 119 5.05 2.30 11.07
N VAL A 120 4.95 3.57 11.45
CA VAL A 120 4.02 4.06 12.47
C VAL A 120 3.24 5.24 11.88
N PRO A 121 2.00 5.01 11.40
CA PRO A 121 1.10 6.08 10.96
C PRO A 121 0.70 6.92 12.17
N THR A 122 1.24 8.13 12.27
CA THR A 122 1.01 9.05 13.40
C THR A 122 0.07 10.17 12.97
N PRO A 123 -1.12 10.30 13.58
CA PRO A 123 -2.05 11.39 13.26
C PRO A 123 -1.40 12.77 13.48
N VAL A 124 -1.64 13.70 12.56
CA VAL A 124 -1.24 15.12 12.67
C VAL A 124 -2.41 16.10 12.55
N GLY A 125 -3.64 15.58 12.64
CA GLY A 125 -4.89 16.34 12.57
C GLY A 125 -5.57 16.23 11.20
N ALA A 126 -6.87 16.57 11.15
CA ALA A 126 -7.68 16.59 9.92
C ALA A 126 -7.64 15.30 9.07
N GLY A 127 -7.53 14.13 9.71
CA GLY A 127 -7.42 12.84 9.00
C GLY A 127 -6.08 12.61 8.29
N GLN A 128 -5.07 13.44 8.56
CA GLN A 128 -3.74 13.31 7.98
C GLN A 128 -2.76 12.64 8.94
N PHE A 129 -1.72 12.02 8.36
CA PHE A 129 -0.73 11.21 9.06
C PHE A 129 0.69 11.57 8.61
N LEU A 130 1.63 11.53 9.55
CA LEU A 130 3.03 11.25 9.25
C LEU A 130 3.23 9.75 9.24
N ILE A 131 3.85 9.21 8.20
CA ILE A 131 4.24 7.79 8.16
C ILE A 131 5.72 7.70 8.55
N LYS A 132 5.97 7.31 9.80
CA LYS A 132 7.33 7.18 10.37
C LYS A 132 7.89 5.79 10.08
N ALA A 133 9.03 5.70 9.41
CA ALA A 133 9.73 4.47 9.06
C ALA A 133 10.91 4.20 10.02
N TYR A 134 10.91 3.02 10.62
CA TYR A 134 11.92 2.53 11.56
C TYR A 134 12.75 1.41 10.92
N GLN A 135 14.00 1.27 11.36
CA GLN A 135 14.81 0.11 11.00
C GLN A 135 14.19 -1.19 11.54
N SER A 136 14.60 -2.31 10.96
CA SER A 136 14.25 -3.65 11.42
C SER A 136 14.47 -3.79 12.93
N GLY A 137 13.46 -4.31 13.65
CA GLY A 137 13.42 -4.33 15.12
C GLY A 137 12.72 -3.13 15.77
N GLY A 138 12.49 -2.05 15.02
CA GLY A 138 11.70 -0.89 15.46
C GLY A 138 12.47 0.08 16.38
N SER A 139 13.80 0.08 16.37
CA SER A 139 14.60 0.99 17.19
C SER A 139 15.12 2.20 16.38
N GLY A 140 15.67 3.17 17.11
CA GLY A 140 16.36 4.33 16.52
C GLY A 140 15.43 5.49 16.11
N GLN A 141 16.05 6.54 15.56
CA GLN A 141 15.32 7.71 15.08
C GLN A 141 14.58 7.35 13.78
N PRO A 142 13.25 7.58 13.72
CA PRO A 142 12.51 7.35 12.49
C PRO A 142 12.85 8.41 11.45
N VAL A 143 12.69 8.02 10.19
CA VAL A 143 12.57 8.94 9.06
C VAL A 143 11.12 8.95 8.61
N CYS A 144 10.60 10.08 8.16
CA CYS A 144 9.23 10.16 7.65
C CYS A 144 9.22 9.98 6.14
N TRP A 145 8.14 9.39 5.65
CA TRP A 145 7.82 9.42 4.23
C TRP A 145 7.67 10.86 3.77
N GLN A 146 8.19 11.16 2.59
CA GLN A 146 8.05 12.42 1.89
C GLN A 146 7.85 12.17 0.40
N VAL A 147 6.80 12.76 -0.18
CA VAL A 147 6.64 12.76 -1.63
C VAL A 147 7.72 13.64 -2.27
N ARG A 148 8.44 13.07 -3.23
CA ARG A 148 9.50 13.71 -4.00
C ARG A 148 9.05 13.88 -5.44
N ASN A 149 9.24 15.07 -5.98
CA ASN A 149 9.12 15.34 -7.40
C ASN A 149 10.53 15.36 -8.03
N PRO A 150 10.93 14.32 -8.78
CA PRO A 150 12.23 14.28 -9.45
C PRO A 150 12.36 15.24 -10.65
N GLY A 151 11.29 15.89 -11.10
CA GLY A 151 11.25 16.66 -12.33
C GLY A 151 11.30 15.78 -13.59
N ASN A 152 11.43 16.42 -14.76
CA ASN A 152 11.77 15.80 -16.05
C ASN A 152 11.01 14.49 -16.35
N THR A 153 9.67 14.59 -16.42
CA THR A 153 8.73 13.51 -16.82
C THR A 153 8.75 12.23 -15.98
N LYS A 154 9.53 12.19 -14.89
CA LYS A 154 9.55 11.04 -13.98
C LYS A 154 8.37 11.12 -13.01
N PRO A 155 7.78 9.98 -12.65
CA PRO A 155 6.67 9.96 -11.69
C PRO A 155 7.14 10.43 -10.31
N LEU A 156 6.19 10.96 -9.54
CA LEU A 156 6.41 11.24 -8.13
C LEU A 156 6.73 9.93 -7.40
N TYR A 157 7.56 9.99 -6.38
CA TYR A 157 7.87 8.82 -5.55
C TYR A 157 7.92 9.20 -4.08
N VAL A 158 7.77 8.20 -3.21
CA VAL A 158 7.94 8.40 -1.77
C VAL A 158 9.40 8.14 -1.41
N GLY A 159 9.99 9.05 -0.67
CA GLY A 159 11.31 8.86 -0.09
C GLY A 159 11.39 9.21 1.39
N GLY A 160 12.58 9.02 1.96
CA GLY A 160 12.87 9.29 3.36
C GLY A 160 13.25 10.74 3.63
N ALA A 161 12.83 11.28 4.78
CA ALA A 161 13.20 12.61 5.23
C ALA A 161 13.18 12.73 6.76
N THR A 162 13.79 13.78 7.30
CA THR A 162 13.54 14.18 8.70
C THR A 162 12.07 14.51 8.88
N CYS A 163 11.46 13.96 9.94
CA CYS A 163 10.05 14.16 10.24
C CYS A 163 9.69 15.63 10.53
N ARG A 164 8.71 16.16 9.79
CA ARG A 164 8.20 17.53 9.92
C ARG A 164 6.67 17.51 9.80
N ALA A 165 5.98 17.61 10.93
CA ALA A 165 4.51 17.52 10.98
C ALA A 165 3.78 18.60 10.17
N HIS A 166 4.43 19.72 9.85
CA HIS A 166 3.86 20.81 9.06
C HIS A 166 4.29 20.79 7.59
N ASP A 167 5.15 19.85 7.17
CA ASP A 167 5.54 19.73 5.76
C ASP A 167 4.43 19.01 4.97
N PRO A 168 3.77 19.69 4.01
CA PRO A 168 2.67 19.08 3.26
C PRO A 168 3.12 17.90 2.39
N GLN A 169 4.40 17.78 2.04
CA GLN A 169 4.91 16.61 1.31
C GLN A 169 5.06 15.37 2.21
N GLN A 170 4.95 15.53 3.54
CA GLN A 170 5.00 14.43 4.51
C GLN A 170 3.63 14.08 5.10
N ARG A 171 2.58 14.83 4.75
CA ARG A 171 1.22 14.64 5.27
C ARG A 171 0.44 13.73 4.33
N PHE A 172 0.23 12.50 4.74
CA PHE A 172 -0.52 11.51 3.97
C PHE A 172 -1.94 11.39 4.49
N GLU A 173 -2.87 11.07 3.60
CA GLU A 173 -4.19 10.60 3.97
C GLU A 173 -4.22 9.07 3.80
N ILE A 174 -4.84 8.40 4.76
CA ILE A 174 -4.99 6.94 4.76
C ILE A 174 -6.47 6.67 4.93
N LEU A 175 -7.11 6.28 3.84
CA LEU A 175 -8.56 6.13 3.75
C LEU A 175 -8.91 4.68 3.48
N PRO A 176 -10.05 4.17 3.99
CA PRO A 176 -10.55 2.86 3.60
C PRO A 176 -10.68 2.77 2.08
N ALA A 177 -10.23 1.67 1.49
CA ALA A 177 -10.42 1.41 0.07
C ALA A 177 -11.91 1.13 -0.20
N ALA A 178 -12.54 1.94 -1.06
CA ALA A 178 -13.99 1.89 -1.28
C ALA A 178 -14.50 0.52 -1.80
N ALA A 179 -13.70 -0.16 -2.63
CA ALA A 179 -13.98 -1.50 -3.14
C ALA A 179 -13.15 -2.60 -2.42
N GLY A 180 -12.44 -2.24 -1.35
CA GLY A 180 -11.53 -3.13 -0.65
C GLY A 180 -12.20 -3.94 0.46
N GLY A 181 -11.49 -4.96 0.92
CA GLY A 181 -11.85 -5.71 2.11
C GLY A 181 -11.69 -4.91 3.41
N PRO A 182 -12.11 -5.48 4.56
CA PRO A 182 -11.87 -4.87 5.86
C PRO A 182 -10.38 -4.57 6.07
N ARG A 183 -10.06 -3.33 6.48
CA ARG A 183 -8.68 -2.86 6.74
C ARG A 183 -7.77 -2.83 5.51
N GLU A 184 -8.36 -2.66 4.33
CA GLU A 184 -7.63 -2.27 3.13
C GLU A 184 -7.72 -0.76 2.97
N TYR A 185 -6.58 -0.16 2.65
CA TYR A 185 -6.41 1.29 2.63
C TYR A 185 -5.86 1.76 1.31
N VAL A 186 -6.28 2.95 0.90
CA VAL A 186 -5.57 3.74 -0.11
C VAL A 186 -4.73 4.78 0.63
N ILE A 187 -3.52 5.03 0.13
CA ILE A 187 -2.60 6.00 0.72
C ILE A 187 -2.41 7.12 -0.29
N SER A 188 -2.67 8.37 0.10
CA SER A 188 -2.51 9.52 -0.78
C SER A 188 -1.71 10.63 -0.11
N ASN A 189 -1.18 11.53 -0.94
CA ASN A 189 -0.67 12.83 -0.53
C ASN A 189 -1.27 13.85 -1.50
N ARG A 190 -2.15 14.71 -1.00
CA ARG A 190 -2.97 15.60 -1.85
C ARG A 190 -3.76 14.76 -2.87
N SER A 191 -3.71 15.12 -4.15
CA SER A 191 -4.35 14.46 -5.29
C SER A 191 -3.66 13.18 -5.77
N ALA A 192 -2.46 12.86 -5.27
CA ALA A 192 -1.68 11.73 -5.76
C ALA A 192 -1.84 10.51 -4.84
N PHE A 193 -2.09 9.34 -5.43
CA PHE A 193 -2.25 8.06 -4.73
C PHE A 193 -1.02 7.18 -4.92
N LEU A 194 -0.62 6.48 -3.85
CA LEU A 194 0.44 5.48 -3.90
C LEU A 194 -0.02 4.29 -4.74
N ARG A 195 0.77 3.95 -5.76
CA ARG A 195 0.45 2.93 -6.74
C ARG A 195 1.69 2.20 -7.19
N ASP A 196 1.53 1.00 -7.71
CA ASP A 196 2.62 0.27 -8.33
C ASP A 196 2.46 0.22 -9.85
N THR A 197 3.60 0.21 -10.53
CA THR A 197 3.64 0.08 -11.98
C THR A 197 4.78 -0.82 -12.38
N VAL A 198 4.56 -1.66 -13.40
CA VAL A 198 5.61 -2.53 -13.96
C VAL A 198 6.86 -1.74 -14.37
N ARG A 199 6.69 -0.50 -14.83
CA ARG A 199 7.80 0.31 -15.32
C ARG A 199 8.60 1.01 -14.22
N ASN A 200 7.93 1.49 -13.17
CA ASN A 200 8.56 2.40 -12.20
C ASN A 200 8.55 1.85 -10.76
N GLY A 201 7.92 0.71 -10.53
CA GLY A 201 7.57 0.23 -9.20
C GLY A 201 6.61 1.21 -8.51
N LEU A 202 6.76 1.34 -7.18
CA LEU A 202 5.98 2.25 -6.34
C LEU A 202 6.18 3.73 -6.69
N ILE A 203 5.09 4.39 -7.01
CA ILE A 203 5.01 5.80 -7.37
C ILE A 203 3.82 6.47 -6.70
N MET A 204 3.79 7.80 -6.72
CA MET A 204 2.58 8.57 -6.44
C MET A 204 2.02 9.08 -7.77
N GLU A 205 0.75 8.81 -8.06
CA GLU A 205 0.10 9.17 -9.32
C GLU A 205 -1.18 9.95 -9.07
N GLU A 206 -1.37 11.07 -9.77
CA GLU A 206 -2.62 11.82 -9.74
C GLU A 206 -3.67 11.15 -10.63
N LEU A 207 -4.84 10.86 -10.06
CA LEU A 207 -5.86 10.06 -10.75
C LEU A 207 -7.00 10.90 -11.34
N GLY A 208 -7.07 12.18 -11.03
CA GLY A 208 -8.24 13.00 -11.35
C GLY A 208 -9.50 12.38 -10.77
N ASP A 209 -10.48 12.10 -11.62
CA ASP A 209 -11.76 11.47 -11.23
C ASP A 209 -11.72 9.93 -11.23
N ALA A 210 -10.59 9.32 -11.64
CA ALA A 210 -10.46 7.87 -11.63
C ALA A 210 -10.32 7.34 -10.19
N ALA A 211 -11.00 6.23 -9.90
CA ALA A 211 -10.88 5.57 -8.61
C ALA A 211 -9.46 5.00 -8.40
N PRO A 212 -8.89 5.09 -7.19
CA PRO A 212 -7.67 4.36 -6.86
C PRO A 212 -7.94 2.86 -6.92
N PHE A 213 -7.02 2.11 -7.52
CA PHE A 213 -7.16 0.66 -7.67
C PHE A 213 -6.15 -0.16 -6.89
N ASP A 214 -4.99 0.41 -6.52
CA ASP A 214 -4.07 -0.24 -5.60
C ASP A 214 -4.51 0.05 -4.16
N SER A 215 -4.61 -1.01 -3.36
CA SER A 215 -4.90 -0.93 -1.93
C SER A 215 -3.83 -1.65 -1.12
N PHE A 216 -3.74 -1.30 0.16
CA PHE A 216 -2.69 -1.75 1.05
C PHE A 216 -3.29 -2.27 2.37
N ARG A 217 -2.74 -3.37 2.88
CA ARG A 217 -3.06 -3.91 4.20
C ARG A 217 -2.00 -3.51 5.20
N PHE A 218 -2.46 -3.15 6.39
CA PHE A 218 -1.60 -2.75 7.50
C PHE A 218 -1.57 -3.90 8.49
N ILE A 219 -0.45 -4.62 8.54
CA ILE A 219 -0.27 -5.77 9.44
C ILE A 219 0.29 -5.25 10.75
N ASP A 220 -0.49 -5.38 11.83
CA ASP A 220 -0.08 -4.93 13.16
C ASP A 220 1.07 -5.78 13.71
N ASN A 221 2.18 -5.12 14.02
CA ASN A 221 3.40 -5.73 14.57
C ASN A 221 3.61 -5.38 16.05
N GLY A 222 2.58 -4.84 16.71
CA GLY A 222 2.58 -4.53 18.14
C GLY A 222 2.75 -3.03 18.45
N PRO A 223 3.13 -2.70 19.68
CA PRO A 223 3.30 -1.31 20.11
C PRO A 223 4.38 -0.57 19.32
N ALA A 224 4.13 0.70 19.02
CA ALA A 224 5.14 1.61 18.51
C ALA A 224 6.20 1.93 19.60
N PRO A 225 7.44 2.26 19.21
CA PRO A 225 8.46 2.72 20.14
C PRO A 225 7.98 3.97 20.90
N ARG A 226 8.32 4.05 22.19
CA ARG A 226 8.06 5.26 22.98
C ARG A 226 8.89 6.40 22.41
N GLN A 227 8.23 7.53 22.11
CA GLN A 227 8.87 8.77 21.67
C GLN A 227 9.14 9.69 22.85
#